data_AF-A0A1G5T4A3-F1
#
_entry.id   AF-A0A1G5T4A3-F1
#
_cell.length_a   1.000
_cell.length_b   1.000
_cell.length_c   1.000
_cell.angle_alpha   90.00
_cell.angle_beta   90.00
_cell.angle_gamma   90.00
#
_symmetry.space_group_name_H-M   'P 1'
#
loop_
_entity.id
_entity.type
_entity.pdbx_description
1 polymer ?
#
loop_
_entity_poly.entity_id
_entity_poly.type
_entity_poly.pdbx_seq_one_letter_code
_entity_poly.pdbx_strand_id
1 'polypeptide(L)'
;MVFRYGILAATAAIILLYGLLKPHHNWDMIAYVAASYSKDGFRGSDLTRETYEEIRKEVRCKTFSQLTTGKYRETVFADPSSLEQQIPFFSIRVGYIELIRLLKNIGLSYAKSTYVISAIFASLSVFVLGLIILKTAVPIGMLPVVVAVAGYTELAALSTPDAMACFFSLLGIYSLMTGGRLVFLIAAFLPLIRTDFIVLSGLLMGYTYLHGNRFLSLFSILSSVSFYILINKLHGNYGYLTLFNFTFVGSLTPYPADIVISHKAGDYLIPYALLLENLIFHSHSVIYVLSAYLLWLKRDQIKADVNFYCLLGIPFVFNITHMLLFPTTHYRFLVFSISLVLVWSLALLGKLDRHEKTGRLMANSGLGSQ
;
A
#
# COMPACT_ATOMS: atom_id res chain seq x y z
N MET A 1 -19.35 24.79 0.61
CA MET A 1 -17.96 24.36 0.89
C MET A 1 -17.86 23.54 2.16
N VAL A 2 -18.39 24.02 3.30
CA VAL A 2 -18.38 23.33 4.61
C VAL A 2 -18.85 21.87 4.52
N PHE A 3 -19.98 21.59 3.87
CA PHE A 3 -20.52 20.24 3.73
C PHE A 3 -19.56 19.25 3.04
N ARG A 4 -18.83 19.69 2.01
CA ARG A 4 -17.91 18.83 1.25
C ARG A 4 -16.70 18.42 2.10
N TYR A 5 -16.12 19.37 2.83
CA TYR A 5 -15.02 19.10 3.74
C TYR A 5 -15.48 18.34 4.99
N GLY A 6 -16.74 18.49 5.39
CA GLY A 6 -17.38 17.69 6.45
C GLY A 6 -17.41 16.19 6.13
N ILE A 7 -17.81 15.80 4.92
CA ILE A 7 -17.79 14.39 4.47
C ILE A 7 -16.36 13.84 4.50
N LEU A 8 -15.40 14.61 3.99
CA LEU A 8 -14.00 14.23 3.95
C LEU A 8 -13.45 13.99 5.37
N ALA A 9 -13.62 14.97 6.27
CA ALA A 9 -13.16 14.87 7.65
C ALA A 9 -13.85 13.73 8.41
N ALA A 10 -15.17 13.56 8.24
CA ALA A 10 -15.92 12.49 8.88
C ALA A 10 -15.44 11.11 8.41
N THR A 11 -15.24 10.91 7.11
CA THR A 11 -14.79 9.63 6.56
C THR A 11 -13.37 9.29 7.06
N ALA A 12 -12.47 10.27 7.06
CA ALA A 12 -11.12 10.09 7.58
C ALA A 12 -11.14 9.77 9.09
N ALA A 13 -11.96 10.46 9.87
CA ALA A 13 -12.12 10.21 11.30
C ALA A 13 -12.69 8.82 11.60
N ILE A 14 -13.69 8.36 10.82
CA ILE A 14 -14.25 7.01 10.95
C ILE A 14 -13.16 5.95 10.74
N ILE A 15 -12.30 6.10 9.72
CA ILE A 15 -11.20 5.15 9.47
C ILE A 15 -10.17 5.17 10.60
N LEU A 16 -9.82 6.34 11.12
CA LEU A 16 -8.94 6.47 12.28
C LEU A 16 -9.51 5.72 13.49
N LEU A 17 -10.75 6.03 13.86
CA LEU A 17 -11.42 5.43 15.01
C LEU A 17 -11.57 3.92 14.83
N TYR A 18 -11.88 3.44 13.62
CA TYR A 18 -11.95 2.02 13.33
C TYR A 18 -10.62 1.31 13.59
N GLY A 19 -9.50 1.84 13.05
CA GLY A 19 -8.18 1.25 13.24
C GLY A 19 -7.72 1.25 14.71
N LEU A 20 -8.05 2.30 15.47
CA LEU A 20 -7.70 2.41 16.89
C LEU A 20 -8.57 1.53 17.80
N LEU A 21 -9.87 1.39 17.50
CA LEU A 21 -10.82 0.65 18.34
C LEU A 21 -10.88 -0.84 17.99
N LYS A 22 -10.53 -1.21 16.75
CA LYS A 22 -10.59 -2.59 16.24
C LYS A 22 -9.29 -2.99 15.51
N PRO A 23 -8.11 -2.93 16.18
CA PRO A 23 -6.88 -3.40 15.58
C PRO A 23 -6.93 -4.90 15.33
N HIS A 24 -6.43 -5.32 14.16
CA HIS A 24 -6.22 -6.71 13.80
C HIS A 24 -4.76 -7.05 14.08
N HIS A 25 -4.49 -7.63 15.25
CA HIS A 25 -3.17 -8.06 15.68
C HIS A 25 -2.69 -9.25 14.82
N ASN A 26 -2.18 -8.96 13.63
CA ASN A 26 -1.61 -9.93 12.69
C ASN A 26 -0.18 -10.31 13.06
N TRP A 27 0.33 -11.38 12.44
CA TRP A 27 1.66 -11.92 12.76
C TRP A 27 2.80 -10.93 12.46
N ASP A 28 2.64 -10.04 11.48
CA ASP A 28 3.64 -9.01 11.16
C ASP A 28 3.97 -8.12 12.37
N MET A 29 3.03 -7.94 13.31
CA MET A 29 3.28 -7.23 14.57
C MET A 29 4.45 -7.83 15.35
N ILE A 30 4.58 -9.16 15.39
CA ILE A 30 5.69 -9.84 16.10
C ILE A 30 7.03 -9.45 15.49
N ALA A 31 7.12 -9.54 14.16
CA ALA A 31 8.36 -9.28 13.47
C ALA A 31 8.75 -7.79 13.49
N TYR A 32 7.79 -6.87 13.43
CA TYR A 32 8.06 -5.44 13.58
C TYR A 32 8.47 -5.06 15.01
N VAL A 33 7.85 -5.64 16.04
CA VAL A 33 8.27 -5.44 17.44
C VAL A 33 9.69 -5.99 17.65
N ALA A 34 9.98 -7.19 17.16
CA ALA A 34 11.32 -7.78 17.21
C ALA A 34 12.36 -6.92 16.47
N ALA A 35 12.02 -6.39 15.28
CA ALA A 35 12.91 -5.51 14.55
C ALA A 35 13.19 -4.19 15.30
N SER A 36 12.20 -3.63 16.00
CA SER A 36 12.37 -2.44 16.84
C SER A 36 13.27 -2.71 18.05
N TYR A 37 13.03 -3.80 18.80
CA TYR A 37 13.91 -4.18 19.92
C TYR A 37 15.34 -4.51 19.45
N SER A 38 15.49 -5.14 18.28
CA SER A 38 16.80 -5.41 17.70
C SER A 38 17.56 -4.12 17.36
N LYS A 39 16.86 -3.06 16.94
CA LYS A 39 17.46 -1.71 16.77
C LYS A 39 17.92 -1.08 18.09
N ASP A 40 17.32 -1.48 19.22
CA ASP A 40 17.74 -1.04 20.56
C ASP A 40 18.81 -1.95 21.20
N GLY A 41 19.32 -2.93 20.45
CA GLY A 41 20.44 -3.78 20.88
C GLY A 41 20.06 -5.13 21.48
N PHE A 42 18.77 -5.47 21.58
CA PHE A 42 18.34 -6.77 22.10
C PHE A 42 18.66 -7.91 21.13
N ARG A 43 19.16 -9.03 21.63
CA ARG A 43 19.52 -10.23 20.83
C ARG A 43 19.12 -11.52 21.56
N GLY A 44 19.12 -12.63 20.83
CA GLY A 44 18.88 -13.98 21.32
C GLY A 44 17.65 -14.10 22.20
N SER A 45 17.82 -14.74 23.36
CA SER A 45 16.75 -14.98 24.32
C SER A 45 16.13 -13.69 24.87
N ASP A 46 16.93 -12.63 25.05
CA ASP A 46 16.42 -11.35 25.55
C ASP A 46 15.49 -10.69 24.54
N LEU A 47 15.86 -10.69 23.25
CA LEU A 47 14.99 -10.21 22.18
C LEU A 47 13.65 -10.95 22.17
N THR A 48 13.72 -12.28 22.26
CA THR A 48 12.54 -13.15 22.24
C THR A 48 11.63 -12.88 23.43
N ARG A 49 12.21 -12.80 24.64
CA ARG A 49 11.50 -12.49 25.87
C ARG A 49 10.79 -11.14 25.77
N GLU A 50 11.51 -10.06 25.46
CA GLU A 50 10.92 -8.72 25.41
C GLU A 50 9.83 -8.61 24.34
N THR A 51 10.05 -9.20 23.15
CA THR A 51 9.08 -9.20 22.05
C THR A 51 7.77 -9.87 22.48
N TYR A 52 7.83 -11.10 22.99
CA TYR A 52 6.62 -11.86 23.30
C TYR A 52 5.97 -11.43 24.61
N GLU A 53 6.73 -10.91 25.59
CA GLU A 53 6.15 -10.31 26.79
C GLU A 53 5.35 -9.05 26.47
N GLU A 54 5.87 -8.16 25.60
CA GLU A 54 5.13 -6.95 25.21
C GLU A 54 3.86 -7.32 24.44
N ILE A 55 3.94 -8.27 23.50
CA ILE A 55 2.79 -8.74 22.73
C ILE A 55 1.75 -9.40 23.63
N ARG A 56 2.17 -10.20 24.61
CA ARG A 56 1.26 -10.83 25.58
C ARG A 56 0.51 -9.79 26.42
N LYS A 57 1.13 -8.65 26.73
CA LYS A 57 0.50 -7.54 27.46
C LYS A 57 -0.51 -6.77 26.59
N GLU A 58 -0.27 -6.71 25.27
CA GLU A 58 -1.12 -5.97 24.33
C GLU A 58 -2.37 -6.77 23.90
N VAL A 59 -2.25 -8.09 23.69
CA VAL A 59 -3.32 -8.89 23.09
C VAL A 59 -4.01 -9.83 24.07
N ARG A 60 -5.26 -10.23 23.74
CA ARG A 60 -6.01 -11.24 24.51
C ARG A 60 -5.36 -12.61 24.40
N CYS A 61 -5.51 -13.47 25.41
CA CYS A 61 -4.95 -14.83 25.44
C CYS A 61 -5.26 -15.66 24.18
N LYS A 62 -6.50 -15.59 23.67
CA LYS A 62 -6.89 -16.28 22.42
C LYS A 62 -6.07 -15.80 21.22
N THR A 63 -5.89 -14.50 21.08
CA THR A 63 -5.10 -13.89 20.00
C THR A 63 -3.63 -14.21 20.16
N PHE A 64 -3.10 -14.18 21.39
CA PHE A 64 -1.72 -14.58 21.66
C PHE A 64 -1.47 -16.03 21.22
N SER A 65 -2.36 -16.95 21.60
CA SER A 65 -2.28 -18.35 21.17
C SER A 65 -2.34 -18.47 19.63
N GLN A 66 -3.21 -17.75 18.94
CA GLN A 66 -3.24 -17.74 17.47
C GLN A 66 -1.93 -17.23 16.85
N LEU A 67 -1.25 -16.29 17.50
CA LEU A 67 0.01 -15.71 17.03
C LEU A 67 1.21 -16.62 17.26
N THR A 68 1.14 -17.55 18.21
CA THR A 68 2.27 -18.43 18.59
C THR A 68 2.06 -19.91 18.27
N THR A 69 0.87 -20.33 17.83
CA THR A 69 0.57 -21.74 17.51
C THR A 69 0.64 -22.04 16.01
N GLY A 70 0.96 -23.30 15.71
CA GLY A 70 1.15 -23.82 14.35
C GLY A 70 2.63 -24.00 14.04
N LYS A 71 2.98 -25.04 13.26
CA LYS A 71 4.37 -25.51 13.04
C LYS A 71 5.39 -24.38 12.83
N TYR A 72 5.07 -23.40 11.99
CA TYR A 72 5.94 -22.25 11.74
C TYR A 72 6.04 -21.30 12.94
N ARG A 73 4.89 -20.85 13.46
CA ARG A 73 4.82 -19.82 14.52
C ARG A 73 5.33 -20.33 15.86
N GLU A 74 5.11 -21.62 16.13
CA GLU A 74 5.56 -22.28 17.35
C GLU A 74 7.10 -22.38 17.37
N THR A 75 7.74 -22.71 16.26
CA THR A 75 9.20 -22.67 16.16
C THR A 75 9.74 -21.26 16.33
N VAL A 76 9.15 -20.26 15.68
CA VAL A 76 9.58 -18.85 15.83
C VAL A 76 9.34 -18.31 17.25
N PHE A 77 8.36 -18.87 17.98
CA PHE A 77 8.12 -18.53 19.38
C PHE A 77 9.09 -19.22 20.34
N ALA A 78 9.42 -20.48 20.08
CA ALA A 78 10.24 -21.30 20.97
C ALA A 78 11.75 -21.11 20.79
N ASP A 79 12.21 -20.81 19.58
CA ASP A 79 13.63 -20.68 19.25
C ASP A 79 14.02 -19.22 18.96
N PRO A 80 14.86 -18.61 19.82
CA PRO A 80 15.36 -17.25 19.59
C PRO A 80 16.09 -17.05 18.26
N SER A 81 16.81 -18.05 17.77
CA SER A 81 17.51 -17.96 16.48
C SER A 81 16.51 -17.84 15.33
N SER A 82 15.41 -18.59 15.40
CA SER A 82 14.34 -18.54 14.40
C SER A 82 13.71 -17.15 14.33
N LEU A 83 13.44 -16.49 15.47
CA LEU A 83 12.94 -15.11 15.50
C LEU A 83 13.95 -14.11 14.91
N GLU A 84 15.22 -14.22 15.28
CA GLU A 84 16.26 -13.33 14.75
C GLU A 84 16.39 -13.40 13.23
N GLN A 85 16.28 -14.59 12.66
CA GLN A 85 16.30 -14.78 11.21
C GLN A 85 15.09 -14.15 10.50
N GLN A 86 14.01 -13.77 11.20
CA GLN A 86 12.90 -13.03 10.59
C GLN A 86 13.23 -11.55 10.38
N ILE A 87 14.09 -10.98 11.24
CA ILE A 87 14.33 -9.53 11.32
C ILE A 87 14.81 -8.92 10.00
N PRO A 88 15.70 -9.55 9.21
CA PRO A 88 16.15 -8.96 7.95
C PRO A 88 15.01 -8.71 6.95
N PHE A 89 13.95 -9.52 6.98
CA PHE A 89 12.77 -9.26 6.16
C PHE A 89 12.01 -8.02 6.62
N PHE A 90 11.97 -7.68 7.92
CA PHE A 90 11.11 -6.60 8.40
C PHE A 90 11.87 -5.28 8.59
N SER A 91 13.16 -5.35 8.92
CA SER A 91 13.98 -4.18 9.27
C SER A 91 14.24 -3.23 8.10
N ILE A 92 14.10 -3.68 6.84
CA ILE A 92 14.25 -2.81 5.65
C ILE A 92 13.16 -1.74 5.52
N ARG A 93 12.07 -1.82 6.29
CA ARG A 93 11.04 -0.78 6.36
C ARG A 93 11.44 0.30 7.36
N VAL A 94 12.55 0.96 7.06
CA VAL A 94 13.24 1.90 7.96
C VAL A 94 12.31 2.99 8.48
N GLY A 95 11.56 3.64 7.59
CA GLY A 95 10.62 4.70 7.96
C GLY A 95 9.53 4.25 8.93
N TYR A 96 9.09 2.99 8.82
CA TYR A 96 8.09 2.42 9.70
C TYR A 96 8.68 2.04 11.07
N ILE A 97 9.84 1.38 11.09
CA ILE A 97 10.53 1.00 12.33
C ILE A 97 10.95 2.22 13.15
N GLU A 98 11.53 3.24 12.53
CA GLU A 98 11.95 4.45 13.25
C GLU A 98 10.73 5.22 13.81
N LEU A 99 9.59 5.18 13.12
CA LEU A 99 8.36 5.78 13.64
C LEU A 99 7.79 4.98 14.83
N ILE A 100 7.87 3.65 14.81
CA ILE A 100 7.53 2.81 15.97
C ILE A 100 8.39 3.21 17.18
N ARG A 101 9.70 3.37 16.96
CA ARG A 101 10.66 3.81 17.99
C ARG A 101 10.37 5.21 18.52
N LEU A 102 10.03 6.15 17.64
CA LEU A 102 9.63 7.50 18.04
C LEU A 102 8.39 7.48 18.95
N LEU A 103 7.37 6.69 18.60
CA LEU A 103 6.15 6.59 19.41
C LEU A 103 6.41 5.94 20.78
N LYS A 104 7.37 5.03 20.89
CA LYS A 104 7.82 4.48 22.17
C LYS A 104 8.39 5.54 23.10
N ASN A 105 9.19 6.46 22.57
CA ASN A 105 9.74 7.57 23.33
C ASN A 105 8.67 8.54 23.86
N ILE A 106 7.46 8.52 23.27
CA ILE A 106 6.30 9.33 23.69
C ILE A 106 5.37 8.53 24.62
N GLY A 107 5.71 7.27 24.93
CA GLY A 107 5.03 6.45 25.95
C GLY A 107 4.13 5.34 25.42
N LEU A 108 4.10 5.07 24.10
CA LEU A 108 3.37 3.91 23.55
C LEU A 108 4.23 2.63 23.63
N SER A 109 3.63 1.44 23.70
CA SER A 109 4.37 0.17 23.50
C SER A 109 4.73 -0.01 22.02
N TYR A 110 5.77 -0.78 21.68
CA TYR A 110 6.06 -1.08 20.27
C TYR A 110 4.90 -1.80 19.60
N ALA A 111 4.30 -2.76 20.30
CA ALA A 111 3.12 -3.48 19.82
C ALA A 111 1.99 -2.50 19.45
N LYS A 112 1.64 -1.57 20.35
CA LYS A 112 0.62 -0.55 20.11
C LYS A 112 0.97 0.41 18.99
N SER A 113 2.22 0.85 18.93
CA SER A 113 2.70 1.74 17.88
C SER A 113 2.49 1.17 16.49
N THR A 114 2.61 -0.15 16.30
CA THR A 114 2.45 -0.77 14.97
C THR A 114 1.10 -0.46 14.32
N TYR A 115 -0.02 -0.70 15.01
CA TYR A 115 -1.36 -0.48 14.46
C TYR A 115 -1.81 0.98 14.58
N VAL A 116 -1.33 1.74 15.57
CA VAL A 116 -1.62 3.18 15.69
C VAL A 116 -1.08 3.94 14.47
N ILE A 117 0.13 3.61 14.02
CA ILE A 117 0.72 4.18 12.81
C ILE A 117 -0.15 3.85 11.60
N SER A 118 -0.58 2.60 11.46
CA SER A 118 -1.42 2.17 10.34
C SER A 118 -2.78 2.89 10.34
N ALA A 119 -3.43 3.06 11.49
CA ALA A 119 -4.68 3.82 11.62
C ALA A 119 -4.52 5.30 11.23
N ILE A 120 -3.44 5.94 11.68
CA ILE A 120 -3.14 7.35 11.34
C ILE A 120 -2.92 7.50 9.84
N PHE A 121 -2.04 6.69 9.24
CA PHE A 121 -1.72 6.82 7.82
C PHE A 121 -2.86 6.36 6.90
N ALA A 122 -3.69 5.41 7.32
CA ALA A 122 -4.91 5.06 6.58
C ALA A 122 -5.90 6.24 6.59
N SER A 123 -6.08 6.90 7.74
CA SER A 123 -6.92 8.11 7.83
C SER A 123 -6.39 9.26 6.96
N LEU A 124 -5.08 9.53 7.03
CA LEU A 124 -4.43 10.53 6.19
C LEU A 124 -4.53 10.18 4.69
N SER A 125 -4.45 8.90 4.35
CA SER A 125 -4.67 8.43 2.98
C SER A 125 -6.08 8.77 2.48
N VAL A 126 -7.11 8.54 3.32
CA VAL A 126 -8.49 8.93 3.00
C VAL A 126 -8.63 10.44 2.83
N PHE A 127 -7.95 11.22 3.68
CA PHE A 127 -7.94 12.67 3.56
C PHE A 127 -7.39 13.12 2.20
N VAL A 128 -6.22 12.59 1.79
CA VAL A 128 -5.60 12.90 0.50
C VAL A 128 -6.44 12.39 -0.67
N LEU A 129 -7.03 11.19 -0.57
CA LEU A 129 -7.96 10.67 -1.58
C LEU A 129 -9.17 11.60 -1.75
N GLY A 130 -9.71 12.14 -0.65
CA GLY A 130 -10.76 13.15 -0.70
C GLY A 130 -10.34 14.42 -1.45
N LEU A 131 -9.11 14.90 -1.23
CA LEU A 131 -8.55 16.04 -1.98
C LEU A 131 -8.40 15.73 -3.47
N ILE A 132 -7.99 14.52 -3.83
CA ILE A 132 -7.94 14.05 -5.22
C ILE A 132 -9.35 14.05 -5.81
N ILE A 133 -10.35 13.46 -5.14
CA ILE A 133 -11.74 13.43 -5.61
C ILE A 133 -12.28 14.84 -5.87
N LEU A 134 -11.98 15.81 -4.99
CA LEU A 134 -12.39 17.22 -5.17
C LEU A 134 -11.80 17.88 -6.44
N LYS A 135 -10.72 17.33 -7.01
CA LYS A 135 -10.12 17.77 -8.29
C LYS A 135 -10.72 17.04 -9.50
N THR A 136 -11.60 16.06 -9.29
CA THR A 136 -12.21 15.26 -10.36
C THR A 136 -13.68 15.61 -10.56
N ALA A 137 -14.31 14.94 -11.54
CA ALA A 137 -15.75 15.02 -11.80
C ALA A 137 -16.60 14.22 -10.79
N VAL A 138 -15.98 13.41 -9.92
CA VAL A 138 -16.65 12.53 -8.97
C VAL A 138 -17.21 13.34 -7.79
N PRO A 139 -18.48 13.16 -7.41
CA PRO A 139 -19.03 13.83 -6.24
C PRO A 139 -18.38 13.30 -4.95
N ILE A 140 -17.99 14.20 -4.04
CA ILE A 140 -17.31 13.85 -2.78
C ILE A 140 -18.12 12.88 -1.89
N GLY A 141 -19.45 12.82 -2.07
CA GLY A 141 -20.31 11.83 -1.42
C GLY A 141 -19.98 10.37 -1.76
N MET A 142 -19.20 10.13 -2.83
CA MET A 142 -18.69 8.80 -3.18
C MET A 142 -17.45 8.40 -2.37
N LEU A 143 -16.81 9.32 -1.63
CA LEU A 143 -15.60 9.01 -0.87
C LEU A 143 -15.80 7.82 0.10
N PRO A 144 -16.86 7.76 0.95
CA PRO A 144 -17.10 6.60 1.80
C PRO A 144 -17.21 5.28 1.02
N VAL A 145 -17.81 5.31 -0.17
CA VAL A 145 -17.98 4.13 -1.02
C VAL A 145 -16.62 3.67 -1.58
N VAL A 146 -15.81 4.59 -2.11
CA VAL A 146 -14.47 4.28 -2.61
C VAL A 146 -13.60 3.73 -1.47
N VAL A 147 -13.69 4.32 -0.28
CA VAL A 147 -12.95 3.91 0.92
C VAL A 147 -13.35 2.49 1.36
N ALA A 148 -14.65 2.19 1.37
CA ALA A 148 -15.16 0.86 1.73
C ALA A 148 -14.74 -0.20 0.71
N VAL A 149 -14.90 0.08 -0.58
CA VAL A 149 -14.59 -0.86 -1.67
C VAL A 149 -13.08 -1.11 -1.78
N ALA A 150 -12.25 -0.09 -1.62
CA ALA A 150 -10.80 -0.22 -1.74
C ALA A 150 -10.14 -0.93 -0.53
N GLY A 151 -10.85 -1.12 0.59
CA GLY A 151 -10.35 -1.89 1.73
C GLY A 151 -9.59 -1.07 2.79
N TYR A 152 -9.89 0.22 2.95
CA TYR A 152 -9.20 1.07 3.94
C TYR A 152 -9.43 0.65 5.40
N THR A 153 -10.54 -0.04 5.70
CA THR A 153 -10.82 -0.56 7.05
C THR A 153 -9.83 -1.64 7.45
N GLU A 154 -9.52 -2.57 6.54
CA GLU A 154 -8.49 -3.58 6.75
C GLU A 154 -7.10 -2.93 6.86
N LEU A 155 -6.80 -1.99 5.96
CA LEU A 155 -5.53 -1.24 5.95
C LEU A 155 -5.28 -0.49 7.27
N ALA A 156 -6.34 0.07 7.87
CA ALA A 156 -6.26 0.80 9.14
C ALA A 156 -6.11 -0.11 10.36
N ALA A 157 -6.59 -1.36 10.27
CA ALA A 157 -6.60 -2.29 11.40
C ALA A 157 -5.32 -3.13 11.49
N LEU A 158 -4.65 -3.42 10.36
CA LEU A 158 -3.46 -4.26 10.32
C LEU A 158 -2.22 -3.52 10.86
N SER A 159 -1.32 -4.26 11.52
CA SER A 159 0.04 -3.80 11.84
C SER A 159 0.93 -3.94 10.60
N THR A 160 0.98 -2.90 9.77
CA THR A 160 1.74 -2.91 8.51
C THR A 160 2.19 -1.52 8.05
N PRO A 161 3.36 -1.39 7.39
CA PRO A 161 3.79 -0.18 6.68
C PRO A 161 2.92 0.17 5.46
N ASP A 162 2.01 -0.70 5.02
CA ASP A 162 1.23 -0.50 3.79
C ASP A 162 0.35 0.75 3.84
N ALA A 163 -0.18 1.10 5.02
CA ALA A 163 -0.94 2.32 5.21
C ALA A 163 -0.08 3.57 4.96
N MET A 164 1.16 3.55 5.43
CA MET A 164 2.14 4.61 5.19
C MET A 164 2.49 4.69 3.70
N ALA A 165 2.75 3.55 3.06
CA ALA A 165 3.05 3.50 1.63
C ALA A 165 1.86 4.01 0.79
N CYS A 166 0.63 3.65 1.15
CA CYS A 166 -0.60 4.17 0.54
C CYS A 166 -0.69 5.70 0.65
N PHE A 167 -0.45 6.26 1.84
CA PHE A 167 -0.50 7.71 2.05
C PHE A 167 0.50 8.45 1.18
N PHE A 168 1.77 8.05 1.20
CA PHE A 168 2.81 8.72 0.42
C PHE A 168 2.59 8.53 -1.09
N SER A 169 2.05 7.39 -1.52
CA SER A 169 1.68 7.18 -2.93
C SER A 169 0.57 8.14 -3.37
N LEU A 170 -0.50 8.26 -2.59
CA LEU A 170 -1.58 9.21 -2.88
C LEU A 170 -1.09 10.66 -2.82
N LEU A 171 -0.23 11.00 -1.87
CA LEU A 171 0.34 12.34 -1.76
C LEU A 171 1.23 12.67 -2.96
N GLY A 172 2.00 11.70 -3.46
CA GLY A 172 2.79 11.82 -4.68
C GLY A 172 1.91 12.08 -5.90
N ILE A 173 0.84 11.31 -6.06
CA ILE A 173 -0.14 11.49 -7.14
C ILE A 173 -0.86 12.84 -7.02
N TYR A 174 -1.29 13.23 -5.82
CA TYR A 174 -1.92 14.53 -5.61
C TYR A 174 -0.97 15.69 -5.91
N SER A 175 0.29 15.62 -5.46
CA SER A 175 1.32 16.59 -5.81
C SER A 175 1.53 16.66 -7.33
N LEU A 176 1.52 15.52 -8.02
CA LEU A 176 1.67 15.48 -9.46
C LEU A 176 0.49 16.14 -10.18
N MET A 177 -0.75 15.83 -9.78
CA MET A 177 -1.97 16.44 -10.32
C MET A 177 -2.03 17.96 -10.11
N THR A 178 -1.41 18.45 -9.04
CA THR A 178 -1.39 19.88 -8.69
C THR A 178 -0.17 20.62 -9.22
N GLY A 179 0.76 19.93 -9.91
CA GLY A 179 2.03 20.51 -10.36
C GLY A 179 2.99 20.87 -9.22
N GLY A 180 2.78 20.33 -8.02
CA GLY A 180 3.63 20.56 -6.85
C GLY A 180 4.98 19.84 -6.94
N ARG A 181 6.02 20.45 -6.36
CA ARG A 181 7.38 19.88 -6.31
C ARG A 181 7.56 18.78 -5.26
N LEU A 182 6.57 18.57 -4.39
CA LEU A 182 6.63 17.53 -3.35
C LEU A 182 6.74 16.12 -3.95
N VAL A 183 6.27 15.90 -5.18
CA VAL A 183 6.39 14.61 -5.89
C VAL A 183 7.85 14.14 -5.99
N PHE A 184 8.81 15.06 -6.17
CA PHE A 184 10.24 14.72 -6.25
C PHE A 184 10.79 14.25 -4.90
N LEU A 185 10.38 14.89 -3.80
CA LEU A 185 10.78 14.46 -2.46
C LEU A 185 10.15 13.11 -2.13
N ILE A 186 8.85 12.98 -2.37
CA ILE A 186 8.11 11.74 -2.11
C ILE A 186 8.73 10.57 -2.88
N ALA A 187 8.99 10.73 -4.19
CA ALA A 187 9.61 9.70 -5.00
C ALA A 187 11.02 9.31 -4.52
N ALA A 188 11.79 10.25 -3.97
CA ALA A 188 13.08 9.93 -3.36
C ALA A 188 12.92 9.09 -2.08
N PHE A 189 11.95 9.42 -1.22
CA PHE A 189 11.77 8.79 0.09
C PHE A 189 10.94 7.50 0.09
N LEU A 190 10.18 7.18 -0.97
CA LEU A 190 9.33 5.97 -1.02
C LEU A 190 10.05 4.66 -0.65
N PRO A 191 11.29 4.38 -1.12
CA PRO A 191 12.02 3.17 -0.74
C PRO A 191 12.30 3.03 0.76
N LEU A 192 12.36 4.13 1.52
CA LEU A 192 12.55 4.10 2.98
C LEU A 192 11.31 3.55 3.71
N ILE A 193 10.14 3.68 3.10
CA ILE A 193 8.89 3.12 3.63
C ILE A 193 8.81 1.65 3.23
N ARG A 194 8.98 1.39 1.92
CA ARG A 194 8.91 0.08 1.31
C ARG A 194 9.83 0.05 0.09
N THR A 195 10.83 -0.83 0.09
CA THR A 195 11.85 -0.89 -0.97
C THR A 195 11.26 -1.24 -2.34
N ASP A 196 10.17 -2.00 -2.39
CA ASP A 196 9.38 -2.32 -3.59
C ASP A 196 8.72 -1.08 -4.24
N PHE A 197 8.52 0.01 -3.50
CA PHE A 197 7.94 1.24 -4.04
C PHE A 197 8.94 2.07 -4.86
N ILE A 198 10.18 1.59 -5.05
CA ILE A 198 11.08 2.10 -6.08
C ILE A 198 10.45 2.04 -7.48
N VAL A 199 9.56 1.06 -7.72
CA VAL A 199 8.78 0.97 -8.97
C VAL A 199 7.90 2.21 -9.13
N LEU A 200 7.18 2.61 -8.08
CA LEU A 200 6.35 3.81 -8.12
C LEU A 200 7.19 5.08 -8.28
N SER A 201 8.35 5.16 -7.61
CA SER A 201 9.31 6.24 -7.80
C SER A 201 9.74 6.35 -9.27
N GLY A 202 10.07 5.23 -9.91
CA GLY A 202 10.42 5.17 -11.33
C GLY A 202 9.28 5.66 -12.24
N LEU A 203 8.04 5.24 -11.97
CA LEU A 203 6.87 5.66 -12.77
C LEU A 203 6.57 7.16 -12.61
N LEU A 204 6.58 7.68 -11.38
CA LEU A 204 6.37 9.10 -11.11
C LEU A 204 7.46 9.95 -11.79
N MET A 205 8.73 9.55 -11.65
CA MET A 205 9.86 10.30 -12.22
C MET A 205 9.95 10.15 -13.74
N GLY A 206 9.57 9.01 -14.30
CA GLY A 206 9.46 8.83 -15.74
C GLY A 206 8.42 9.80 -16.33
N TYR A 207 7.26 9.93 -15.69
CA TYR A 207 6.25 10.89 -16.11
C TYR A 207 6.75 12.34 -16.02
N THR A 208 7.33 12.75 -14.88
CA THR A 208 7.82 14.13 -14.69
C THR A 208 9.06 14.45 -15.53
N TYR A 209 9.85 13.45 -15.92
CA TYR A 209 10.97 13.62 -16.84
C TYR A 209 10.48 13.96 -18.25
N LEU A 210 9.43 13.26 -18.72
CA LEU A 210 8.88 13.49 -20.05
C LEU A 210 8.11 14.81 -20.16
N HIS A 211 7.36 15.19 -19.11
CA HIS A 211 6.41 16.30 -19.16
C HIS A 211 6.75 17.49 -18.25
N GLY A 212 7.82 17.40 -17.46
CA GLY A 212 8.13 18.39 -16.42
C GLY A 212 9.63 18.62 -16.24
N ASN A 213 10.07 18.74 -14.99
CA ASN A 213 11.46 19.07 -14.68
C ASN A 213 12.36 17.83 -14.72
N ARG A 214 13.11 17.68 -15.82
CA ARG A 214 14.05 16.58 -16.05
C ARG A 214 15.12 16.47 -14.97
N PHE A 215 15.69 17.60 -14.54
CA PHE A 215 16.79 17.60 -13.57
C PHE A 215 16.34 17.10 -12.20
N LEU A 216 15.21 17.63 -11.68
CA LEU A 216 14.65 17.17 -10.41
C LEU A 216 14.19 15.71 -10.48
N SER A 217 13.67 15.28 -11.64
CA SER A 217 13.29 13.88 -11.86
C SER A 217 14.50 12.95 -11.75
N LEU A 218 15.60 13.29 -12.42
CA LEU A 218 16.86 12.54 -12.37
C LEU A 218 17.45 12.51 -10.96
N PHE A 219 17.50 13.65 -10.28
CA PHE A 219 18.01 13.72 -8.91
C PHE A 219 17.19 12.86 -7.94
N SER A 220 15.86 12.92 -8.06
CA SER A 220 14.95 12.15 -7.21
C SER A 220 15.07 10.64 -7.44
N ILE A 221 15.12 10.17 -8.70
CA ILE A 221 15.28 8.75 -8.98
C ILE A 221 16.65 8.22 -8.56
N LEU A 222 17.72 9.00 -8.75
CA LEU A 222 19.06 8.64 -8.25
C LEU A 222 19.09 8.54 -6.73
N SER A 223 18.42 9.46 -6.04
CA SER A 223 18.27 9.41 -4.57
C SER A 223 17.48 8.17 -4.13
N SER A 224 16.39 7.86 -4.84
CA SER A 224 15.55 6.67 -4.60
C SER A 224 16.35 5.36 -4.75
N VAL A 225 17.11 5.23 -5.84
CA VAL A 225 18.01 4.09 -6.08
C VAL A 225 19.09 4.00 -5.01
N SER A 226 19.67 5.15 -4.61
CA SER A 226 20.69 5.20 -3.56
C SER A 226 20.13 4.72 -2.22
N PHE A 227 18.94 5.17 -1.83
CA PHE A 227 18.28 4.69 -0.61
C PHE A 227 17.96 3.20 -0.69
N TYR A 228 17.43 2.72 -1.83
CA TYR A 228 17.18 1.29 -2.03
C TYR A 228 18.44 0.45 -1.80
N ILE A 229 19.57 0.82 -2.42
CA ILE A 229 20.84 0.09 -2.27
C ILE A 229 21.33 0.16 -0.81
N LEU A 230 21.30 1.36 -0.22
CA LEU A 230 21.80 1.59 1.13
C LEU A 230 21.00 0.78 2.17
N ILE A 231 19.67 0.80 2.09
CA ILE A 231 18.79 0.07 3.01
C ILE A 231 19.08 -1.43 2.91
N ASN A 232 19.09 -1.99 1.70
CA ASN A 232 19.31 -3.42 1.50
C ASN A 232 20.67 -3.87 2.04
N LYS A 233 21.71 -3.04 1.88
CA LYS A 233 23.06 -3.33 2.38
C LYS A 233 23.18 -3.19 3.90
N LEU A 234 22.62 -2.13 4.49
CA LEU A 234 22.74 -1.87 5.92
C LEU A 234 21.90 -2.81 6.79
N HIS A 235 20.80 -3.32 6.26
CA HIS A 235 19.85 -4.16 7.01
C HIS A 235 19.98 -5.66 6.73
N GLY A 236 21.00 -6.07 5.97
CA GLY A 236 21.30 -7.47 5.73
C GLY A 236 20.18 -8.23 5.03
N ASN A 237 19.44 -7.58 4.12
CA ASN A 237 18.32 -8.23 3.43
C ASN A 237 18.79 -9.49 2.69
N TYR A 238 18.09 -10.61 2.86
CA TYR A 238 18.41 -11.89 2.21
C TYR A 238 18.32 -11.84 0.67
N GLY A 239 17.76 -10.77 0.13
CA GLY A 239 17.62 -10.58 -1.32
C GLY A 239 16.32 -11.16 -1.84
N TYR A 240 16.06 -10.87 -3.12
CA TYR A 240 14.78 -11.15 -3.75
C TYR A 240 14.49 -12.65 -3.89
N LEU A 241 15.46 -13.46 -4.28
CA LEU A 241 15.25 -14.90 -4.50
C LEU A 241 14.88 -15.64 -3.21
N THR A 242 15.54 -15.30 -2.09
CA THR A 242 15.23 -15.87 -0.78
C THR A 242 13.84 -15.44 -0.32
N LEU A 243 13.50 -14.16 -0.46
CA LEU A 243 12.15 -13.65 -0.17
C LEU A 243 11.08 -14.38 -1.02
N PHE A 244 11.33 -14.56 -2.32
CA PHE A 244 10.41 -15.24 -3.22
C PHE A 244 10.22 -16.70 -2.82
N ASN A 245 11.30 -17.42 -2.53
CA ASN A 245 11.22 -18.83 -2.14
C ASN A 245 10.53 -19.00 -0.78
N PHE A 246 10.86 -18.14 0.19
CA PHE A 246 10.24 -18.09 1.51
C PHE A 246 8.73 -17.86 1.44
N THR A 247 8.30 -16.97 0.54
CA THR A 247 6.90 -16.54 0.45
C THR A 247 6.05 -17.46 -0.44
N PHE A 248 6.61 -17.99 -1.52
CA PHE A 248 5.83 -18.58 -2.62
C PHE A 248 6.19 -20.02 -3.03
N VAL A 249 7.44 -20.46 -2.86
CA VAL A 249 7.89 -21.77 -3.38
C VAL A 249 7.89 -22.85 -2.30
N GLY A 250 8.31 -22.50 -1.08
CA GLY A 250 8.41 -23.44 0.03
C GLY A 250 7.22 -23.35 1.00
N SER A 251 7.08 -24.35 1.87
CA SER A 251 6.37 -24.17 3.13
C SER A 251 7.13 -23.14 3.97
N LEU A 252 6.44 -22.14 4.54
CA LEU A 252 7.02 -21.13 5.45
C LEU A 252 8.05 -21.77 6.39
N THR A 253 9.34 -21.57 6.11
CA THR A 253 10.43 -22.19 6.86
C THR A 253 10.73 -21.31 8.07
N PRO A 254 10.75 -21.85 9.30
CA PRO A 254 11.08 -21.05 10.49
C PRO A 254 12.47 -20.41 10.45
N TYR A 255 13.38 -20.91 9.60
CA TYR A 255 14.75 -20.44 9.46
C TYR A 255 15.01 -19.90 8.03
N PRO A 256 14.64 -18.64 7.75
CA PRO A 256 14.85 -18.02 6.44
C PRO A 256 16.29 -17.97 5.94
N ALA A 257 17.27 -17.90 6.84
CA ALA A 257 18.69 -17.83 6.45
C ALA A 257 19.17 -19.15 5.83
N ASP A 258 18.52 -20.25 6.18
CA ASP A 258 18.88 -21.61 5.79
C ASP A 258 18.05 -22.13 4.61
N ILE A 259 17.26 -21.25 3.96
CA ILE A 259 16.49 -21.62 2.77
C ILE A 259 17.41 -22.04 1.64
N VAL A 260 17.14 -23.22 1.09
CA VAL A 260 17.69 -23.67 -0.19
C VAL A 260 16.82 -23.12 -1.31
N ILE A 261 17.40 -22.27 -2.16
CA ILE A 261 16.72 -21.68 -3.31
C ILE A 261 16.40 -22.78 -4.32
N SER A 262 15.14 -22.87 -4.77
CA SER A 262 14.79 -23.84 -5.80
C SER A 262 15.49 -23.52 -7.13
N HIS A 263 16.01 -24.54 -7.80
CA HIS A 263 16.55 -24.44 -9.15
C HIS A 263 15.55 -24.89 -10.23
N LYS A 264 14.36 -25.36 -9.83
CA LYS A 264 13.35 -25.85 -10.77
C LYS A 264 12.51 -24.68 -11.28
N ALA A 265 12.51 -24.46 -12.60
CA ALA A 265 11.70 -23.41 -13.21
C ALA A 265 10.20 -23.54 -12.91
N GLY A 266 9.68 -24.77 -12.80
CA GLY A 266 8.27 -25.04 -12.50
C GLY A 266 7.81 -24.45 -11.16
N ASP A 267 8.69 -24.45 -10.16
CA ASP A 267 8.39 -23.92 -8.82
C ASP A 267 8.13 -22.41 -8.84
N TYR A 268 8.73 -21.69 -9.80
CA TYR A 268 8.51 -20.27 -9.99
C TYR A 268 7.26 -19.95 -10.80
N LEU A 269 6.73 -20.90 -11.57
CA LEU A 269 5.52 -20.71 -12.37
C LEU A 269 4.23 -20.95 -11.57
N ILE A 270 4.26 -21.85 -10.58
CA ILE A 270 3.11 -22.19 -9.74
C ILE A 270 2.51 -20.94 -9.05
N PRO A 271 3.30 -20.04 -8.42
CA PRO A 271 2.75 -18.83 -7.80
C PRO A 271 2.00 -17.94 -8.79
N TYR A 272 2.45 -17.85 -10.03
CA TYR A 272 1.74 -17.07 -11.07
C TYR A 272 0.46 -17.77 -11.55
N ALA A 273 0.44 -19.10 -11.61
CA ALA A 273 -0.79 -19.84 -11.91
C ALA A 273 -1.85 -19.61 -10.81
N LEU A 274 -1.44 -19.69 -9.54
CA LEU A 274 -2.30 -19.39 -8.39
C LEU A 274 -2.74 -17.93 -8.37
N LEU A 275 -1.86 -16.99 -8.76
CA LEU A 275 -2.22 -15.59 -8.92
C LEU A 275 -3.34 -15.43 -9.96
N LEU A 276 -3.22 -16.05 -11.14
CA LEU A 276 -4.22 -15.97 -12.21
C LEU A 276 -5.57 -16.53 -11.76
N GLU A 277 -5.57 -17.68 -11.07
CA GLU A 277 -6.78 -18.26 -10.51
C GLU A 277 -7.45 -17.29 -9.51
N ASN A 278 -6.69 -16.78 -8.54
CA ASN A 278 -7.21 -15.85 -7.54
C ASN A 278 -7.69 -14.53 -8.17
N LEU A 279 -7.04 -14.03 -9.22
CA LEU A 279 -7.46 -12.82 -9.91
C LEU A 279 -8.84 -12.96 -10.55
N ILE A 280 -9.19 -14.14 -11.07
CA ILE A 280 -10.51 -14.36 -11.70
C ILE A 280 -11.64 -14.28 -10.66
N PHE A 281 -11.41 -14.81 -9.46
CA PHE A 281 -12.46 -14.96 -8.45
C PHE A 281 -12.55 -13.81 -7.44
N HIS A 282 -11.56 -12.91 -7.38
CA HIS A 282 -11.58 -11.84 -6.39
C HIS A 282 -12.38 -10.59 -6.82
N SER A 283 -13.07 -10.02 -5.83
CA SER A 283 -13.89 -8.80 -5.96
C SER A 283 -13.14 -7.57 -6.49
N HIS A 284 -11.87 -7.38 -6.14
CA HIS A 284 -11.12 -6.19 -6.56
C HIS A 284 -10.66 -6.25 -8.02
N SER A 285 -10.51 -7.45 -8.59
CA SER A 285 -10.16 -7.62 -10.01
C SER A 285 -11.24 -7.07 -10.93
N VAL A 286 -12.50 -7.10 -10.49
CA VAL A 286 -13.65 -6.53 -11.21
C VAL A 286 -13.42 -5.05 -11.52
N ILE A 287 -12.81 -4.30 -10.60
CA ILE A 287 -12.53 -2.87 -10.80
C ILE A 287 -11.59 -2.67 -12.00
N TYR A 288 -10.49 -3.43 -12.05
CA TYR A 288 -9.52 -3.35 -13.14
C TYR A 288 -10.12 -3.82 -14.49
N VAL A 289 -10.91 -4.89 -14.48
CA VAL A 289 -11.60 -5.39 -15.69
C VAL A 289 -12.59 -4.35 -16.20
N LEU A 290 -13.41 -3.75 -15.32
CA LEU A 290 -14.33 -2.69 -15.69
C LEU A 290 -13.60 -1.45 -16.22
N SER A 291 -12.50 -1.04 -15.60
CA SER A 291 -11.71 0.09 -16.08
C SER A 291 -11.10 -0.18 -17.45
N ALA A 292 -10.58 -1.40 -17.70
CA ALA A 292 -10.05 -1.80 -19.01
C ALA A 292 -11.16 -1.83 -20.07
N TYR A 293 -12.34 -2.35 -19.73
CA TYR A 293 -13.50 -2.34 -20.62
C TYR A 293 -13.97 -0.92 -20.95
N LEU A 294 -14.04 -0.02 -19.95
CA LEU A 294 -14.36 1.39 -20.15
C LEU A 294 -13.32 2.10 -21.01
N LEU A 295 -12.02 1.81 -20.81
CA LEU A 295 -10.94 2.32 -21.63
C LEU A 295 -11.11 1.89 -23.10
N TRP A 296 -11.45 0.62 -23.33
CA TRP A 296 -11.69 0.09 -24.68
C TRP A 296 -12.90 0.75 -25.35
N LEU A 297 -14.04 0.81 -24.66
CA LEU A 297 -15.28 1.40 -25.18
C LEU A 297 -15.16 2.90 -25.50
N LYS A 298 -14.34 3.63 -24.75
CA LYS A 298 -14.29 5.10 -24.81
C LYS A 298 -12.92 5.63 -25.22
N ARG A 299 -12.09 4.80 -25.86
CA ARG A 299 -10.72 5.15 -26.27
C ARG A 299 -10.62 6.49 -27.01
N ASP A 300 -11.58 6.78 -27.90
CA ASP A 300 -11.57 7.98 -28.74
C ASP A 300 -11.95 9.26 -27.97
N GLN A 301 -12.56 9.12 -26.79
CA GLN A 301 -12.97 10.24 -25.92
C GLN A 301 -11.95 10.52 -24.81
N ILE A 302 -10.98 9.63 -24.62
CA ILE A 302 -10.00 9.71 -23.55
C ILE A 302 -8.80 10.51 -24.03
N LYS A 303 -8.59 11.67 -23.39
CA LYS A 303 -7.36 12.44 -23.56
C LYS A 303 -6.31 11.89 -22.60
N ALA A 304 -5.11 11.63 -23.11
CA ALA A 304 -3.94 11.26 -22.30
C ALA A 304 -3.38 12.49 -21.56
N ASP A 305 -4.19 13.04 -20.65
CA ASP A 305 -3.84 14.18 -19.80
C ASP A 305 -3.26 13.72 -18.44
N VAL A 306 -2.84 14.69 -17.63
CA VAL A 306 -2.28 14.41 -16.28
C VAL A 306 -3.23 13.56 -15.44
N ASN A 307 -4.55 13.80 -15.53
CA ASN A 307 -5.54 13.06 -14.76
C ASN A 307 -5.63 11.59 -15.21
N PHE A 308 -5.54 11.33 -16.51
CA PHE A 308 -5.48 9.97 -17.04
C PHE A 308 -4.27 9.20 -16.49
N TYR A 309 -3.07 9.79 -16.53
CA TYR A 309 -1.87 9.14 -16.01
C TYR A 309 -1.91 8.97 -14.48
N CYS A 310 -2.36 9.98 -13.75
CA CYS A 310 -2.42 9.95 -12.28
C CYS A 310 -3.48 8.98 -11.75
N LEU A 311 -4.64 8.88 -12.39
CA LEU A 311 -5.76 8.09 -11.88
C LEU A 311 -5.81 6.67 -12.47
N LEU A 312 -5.30 6.45 -13.69
CA LEU A 312 -5.30 5.15 -14.34
C LEU A 312 -3.88 4.66 -14.68
N GLY A 313 -3.13 5.40 -15.50
CA GLY A 313 -1.89 4.91 -16.10
C GLY A 313 -0.84 4.43 -15.09
N ILE A 314 -0.40 5.32 -14.20
CA ILE A 314 0.62 5.01 -13.17
C ILE A 314 0.11 3.93 -12.21
N PRO A 315 -1.10 4.06 -11.60
CA PRO A 315 -1.66 3.00 -10.74
C PRO A 315 -1.75 1.62 -11.38
N PHE A 316 -2.14 1.56 -12.65
CA PHE A 316 -2.33 0.31 -13.38
C PHE A 316 -0.99 -0.36 -13.70
N VAL A 317 -0.03 0.40 -14.23
CA VAL A 317 1.33 -0.11 -14.52
C VAL A 317 2.04 -0.52 -13.23
N PHE A 318 1.90 0.26 -12.15
CA PHE A 318 2.44 -0.10 -10.84
C PHE A 318 1.87 -1.44 -10.37
N ASN A 319 0.55 -1.62 -10.44
CA ASN A 319 -0.10 -2.85 -10.00
C ASN A 319 0.41 -4.07 -10.79
N ILE A 320 0.41 -4.00 -12.13
CA ILE A 320 0.92 -5.09 -12.98
C ILE A 320 2.38 -5.40 -12.63
N THR A 321 3.22 -4.38 -12.54
CA THR A 321 4.64 -4.58 -12.24
C THR A 321 4.83 -5.20 -10.85
N HIS A 322 4.07 -4.74 -9.85
CA HIS A 322 4.13 -5.29 -8.51
C HIS A 322 3.65 -6.74 -8.46
N MET A 323 2.55 -7.10 -9.15
CA MET A 323 2.07 -8.48 -9.24
C MET A 323 3.04 -9.41 -9.97
N LEU A 324 3.76 -8.88 -10.98
CA LEU A 324 4.81 -9.63 -11.67
C LEU A 324 6.03 -9.87 -10.77
N LEU A 325 6.41 -8.89 -9.96
CA LEU A 325 7.52 -9.04 -9.00
C LEU A 325 7.14 -9.88 -7.78
N PHE A 326 5.90 -9.77 -7.32
CA PHE A 326 5.38 -10.46 -6.15
C PHE A 326 4.01 -11.05 -6.50
N PRO A 327 3.93 -12.34 -6.87
CA PRO A 327 2.68 -12.98 -7.28
C PRO A 327 1.74 -13.22 -6.09
N THR A 328 1.18 -12.13 -5.55
CA THR A 328 0.29 -12.12 -4.40
C THR A 328 -0.96 -11.31 -4.68
N THR A 329 -2.09 -11.80 -4.18
CA THR A 329 -3.38 -11.11 -4.19
C THR A 329 -3.67 -10.35 -2.88
N HIS A 330 -2.66 -10.11 -2.05
CA HIS A 330 -2.82 -9.26 -0.86
C HIS A 330 -3.10 -7.80 -1.25
N TYR A 331 -4.38 -7.45 -1.38
CA TYR A 331 -4.83 -6.12 -1.83
C TYR A 331 -4.45 -4.98 -0.89
N ARG A 332 -4.03 -5.26 0.34
CA ARG A 332 -3.44 -4.26 1.24
C ARG A 332 -2.28 -3.49 0.59
N PHE A 333 -1.53 -4.10 -0.33
CA PHE A 333 -0.45 -3.45 -1.08
C PHE A 333 -0.95 -2.51 -2.19
N LEU A 334 -2.21 -2.66 -2.61
CA LEU A 334 -2.77 -2.06 -3.83
C LEU A 334 -3.90 -1.09 -3.56
N VAL A 335 -4.24 -0.82 -2.29
CA VAL A 335 -5.37 0.05 -1.89
C VAL A 335 -5.31 1.41 -2.59
N PHE A 336 -4.14 2.06 -2.67
CA PHE A 336 -4.02 3.34 -3.37
C PHE A 336 -4.32 3.20 -4.87
N SER A 337 -3.83 2.13 -5.51
CA SER A 337 -4.02 1.90 -6.94
C SER A 337 -5.50 1.63 -7.25
N ILE A 338 -6.13 0.73 -6.49
CA ILE A 338 -7.56 0.43 -6.60
C ILE A 338 -8.39 1.69 -6.45
N SER A 339 -8.08 2.52 -5.45
CA SER A 339 -8.81 3.77 -5.18
C SER A 339 -8.75 4.74 -6.35
N LEU A 340 -7.56 4.94 -6.93
CA LEU A 340 -7.36 5.86 -8.05
C LEU A 340 -8.06 5.37 -9.32
N VAL A 341 -7.95 4.07 -9.62
CA VAL A 341 -8.58 3.44 -10.79
C VAL A 341 -10.11 3.46 -10.67
N LEU A 342 -10.64 3.25 -9.46
CA LEU A 342 -12.07 3.39 -9.19
C LEU A 342 -12.53 4.84 -9.36
N VAL A 343 -11.79 5.83 -8.85
CA VAL A 343 -12.08 7.26 -9.05
C VAL A 343 -12.05 7.63 -10.53
N TRP A 344 -11.08 7.13 -11.30
CA TRP A 344 -11.04 7.33 -12.75
C TRP A 344 -12.31 6.79 -13.43
N SER A 345 -12.70 5.57 -13.09
CA SER A 345 -13.88 4.90 -13.67
C SER A 345 -15.15 5.68 -13.36
N LEU A 346 -15.33 6.12 -12.11
CA LEU A 346 -16.47 6.95 -11.70
C LEU A 346 -16.45 8.33 -12.39
N ALA A 347 -15.28 8.93 -12.55
CA ALA A 347 -15.14 10.23 -13.23
C ALA A 347 -15.54 10.13 -14.71
N LEU A 348 -15.16 9.04 -15.38
CA LEU A 348 -15.52 8.79 -16.77
C LEU A 348 -17.03 8.57 -16.92
N LEU A 349 -17.64 7.75 -16.06
CA LEU A 349 -19.09 7.54 -16.05
C LEU A 349 -19.86 8.84 -15.77
N GLY A 350 -19.39 9.67 -14.83
CA GLY A 350 -20.02 10.95 -14.50
C GLY A 350 -19.90 12.04 -15.58
N LYS A 351 -19.01 11.88 -16.57
CA LYS A 351 -18.96 12.74 -17.76
C LYS A 351 -20.04 12.35 -18.79
N LEU A 352 -20.40 11.05 -18.86
CA LEU A 352 -21.43 10.54 -19.79
C LEU A 352 -22.81 11.12 -19.48
N ASP A 353 -23.22 11.06 -18.20
CA ASP A 353 -24.55 11.49 -17.77
C ASP A 353 -24.78 13.00 -18.00
N ARG A 354 -23.71 13.80 -17.99
CA ARG A 354 -23.77 15.24 -18.30
C ARG A 354 -23.90 15.50 -19.80
N HIS A 355 -23.12 14.84 -20.65
CA HIS A 355 -23.23 15.02 -22.10
C HIS A 355 -24.59 14.57 -22.64
N GLU A 356 -25.14 13.48 -22.11
CA GLU A 356 -26.45 12.97 -22.53
C GLU A 356 -27.60 13.89 -22.08
N LYS A 357 -27.55 14.41 -20.85
CA LYS A 357 -28.53 15.42 -20.36
C LYS A 357 -28.47 16.72 -21.17
N THR A 358 -27.29 17.23 -21.49
CA THR A 358 -27.16 18.44 -22.31
C THR A 358 -27.67 18.21 -23.73
N GLY A 359 -27.40 17.05 -24.33
CA GLY A 359 -27.93 16.68 -25.65
C GLY A 359 -29.46 16.57 -25.68
N ARG A 360 -30.08 15.96 -24.66
CA ARG A 360 -31.56 15.88 -24.56
C ARG A 360 -32.20 17.24 -24.31
N LEU A 361 -31.59 18.10 -23.50
CA LEU A 361 -32.10 19.46 -23.27
C LEU A 361 -32.05 20.30 -24.56
N MET A 362 -30.98 20.19 -25.35
CA MET A 362 -30.88 20.88 -26.64
C MET A 362 -31.87 20.34 -27.68
N ALA A 363 -32.07 19.01 -27.74
CA ALA A 363 -33.06 18.39 -28.62
C ALA A 363 -34.50 18.83 -28.27
N ASN A 364 -34.84 18.93 -26.98
CA ASN A 364 -36.16 19.38 -26.54
C ASN A 364 -36.36 20.89 -26.72
N SER A 365 -35.32 21.72 -26.66
CA SER A 365 -35.42 23.16 -26.96
C SER A 365 -35.52 23.46 -28.47
N GLY A 366 -35.10 22.52 -29.34
CA GLY A 366 -35.21 22.65 -30.80
C GLY A 366 -36.57 22.23 -31.38
N LEU A 367 -37.42 21.57 -30.58
CA LEU A 367 -38.76 21.10 -30.99
C LEU A 367 -39.89 22.09 -30.66
N GLY A 368 -39.57 23.29 -30.15
CA GLY A 368 -40.54 24.33 -29.78
C GLY A 368 -40.66 25.49 -30.77
N SER A 369 -40.06 25.40 -31.96
CA SER A 369 -40.08 26.46 -32.99
C SER A 369 -40.50 25.95 -34.36
N GLN A 370 -41.65 25.28 -34.44
CA GLN A 370 -42.39 25.11 -35.69
C GLN A 370 -43.86 25.45 -35.47
#